data_AF-A0A842RF07-F1
#
_entry.id   AF-A0A842RF07-F1
#
_cell.length_a   1.000
_cell.length_b   1.000
_cell.length_c   1.000
_cell.angle_alpha   90.00
_cell.angle_beta   90.00
_cell.angle_gamma   90.00
#
_symmetry.space_group_name_H-M   'P 1'
#
loop_
_entity.id
_entity.type
_entity.pdbx_description
1 polymer ?
#
loop_
_entity_poly.entity_id
_entity_poly.type
_entity_poly.pdbx_seq_one_letter_code
_entity_poly.pdbx_strand_id
1 'polypeptide(L)'
;MNPENIFLTATDDEESIAGVLGIKVQGLNATLRRWEPAVPLDKRENAVGELLIKHGIQLLSEGGVQKIPSNLRFPYYSPETSRWYINLLKKCMFQKSRPDALMFLNDLSQERELQQQTLSIKILGRDSFSLEDFADFTKRAFASTAVDKDVHEWDPCVSNYDHTLRMKKIIRDGRLGYSPSEFWKVAVINGKPIGYLISFIP
;
A
#
# COMPACT_ATOMS: atom_id res chain seq x y z
N MET A 1 -10.98 2.28 20.86
CA MET A 1 -11.68 1.04 20.46
C MET A 1 -10.65 0.14 19.81
N ASN A 2 -10.42 -1.05 20.36
CA ASN A 2 -9.43 -1.99 19.83
C ASN A 2 -9.93 -2.58 18.50
N PRO A 3 -9.03 -2.88 17.54
CA PRO A 3 -9.44 -3.51 16.30
C PRO A 3 -9.98 -4.92 16.56
N GLU A 4 -11.18 -5.20 16.07
CA GLU A 4 -11.78 -6.53 16.08
C GLU A 4 -11.35 -7.32 14.84
N ASN A 5 -11.31 -8.65 14.94
CA ASN A 5 -11.04 -9.53 13.81
C ASN A 5 -12.21 -10.48 13.63
N ILE A 6 -12.79 -10.51 12.43
CA ILE A 6 -13.79 -11.49 12.01
C ILE A 6 -13.06 -12.56 11.20
N PHE A 7 -13.33 -13.83 11.49
CA PHE A 7 -12.80 -14.97 10.76
C PHE A 7 -13.95 -15.85 10.30
N LEU A 8 -14.03 -16.08 9.00
CA LEU A 8 -15.00 -16.93 8.35
C LEU A 8 -14.29 -18.12 7.74
N THR A 9 -14.89 -19.29 7.90
CA THR A 9 -14.44 -20.54 7.29
C THR A 9 -15.62 -21.12 6.53
N ALA A 10 -15.39 -21.54 5.29
CA ALA A 10 -16.32 -22.34 4.53
C ALA A 10 -15.86 -23.79 4.58
N THR A 11 -16.77 -24.72 4.83
CA THR A 11 -16.55 -26.16 4.77
C THR A 11 -17.36 -26.76 3.64
N ASP A 12 -16.90 -27.89 3.08
CA ASP A 12 -17.70 -28.71 2.18
C ASP A 12 -18.54 -29.75 2.96
N ASP A 13 -19.23 -30.62 2.22
CA ASP A 13 -20.09 -31.67 2.76
C ASP A 13 -19.32 -32.73 3.57
N GLU A 14 -18.00 -32.83 3.40
CA GLU A 14 -17.11 -33.70 4.17
C GLU A 14 -16.50 -32.98 5.38
N GLU A 15 -17.03 -31.81 5.75
CA GLU A 15 -16.52 -30.91 6.79
C GLU A 15 -15.08 -30.42 6.56
N SER A 16 -14.55 -30.59 5.34
CA SER A 16 -13.22 -30.14 4.98
C SER A 16 -13.21 -28.66 4.62
N ILE A 17 -12.17 -27.94 5.06
CA ILE A 17 -12.06 -26.49 4.81
C ILE A 17 -11.97 -26.22 3.30
N ALA A 18 -12.98 -25.53 2.78
CA ALA A 18 -13.10 -25.13 1.38
C ALA A 18 -12.62 -23.69 1.14
N GLY A 19 -12.50 -22.88 2.19
CA GLY A 19 -11.90 -21.56 2.09
C GLY A 19 -11.98 -20.76 3.40
N VAL A 20 -11.19 -19.69 3.48
CA VAL A 20 -11.16 -18.81 4.66
C VAL A 20 -11.16 -17.34 4.27
N LEU A 21 -11.75 -16.51 5.12
CA LEU A 21 -11.72 -15.05 5.02
C LEU A 21 -11.57 -14.43 6.41
N GLY A 22 -10.60 -13.54 6.54
CA GLY A 22 -10.29 -12.76 7.69
C GLY A 22 -10.45 -11.28 7.37
N ILE A 23 -11.12 -10.59 8.28
CA ILE A 23 -11.47 -9.17 8.16
C ILE A 23 -11.00 -8.47 9.43
N LYS A 24 -10.26 -7.37 9.26
CA LYS A 24 -9.89 -6.49 10.38
C LYS A 24 -10.86 -5.32 10.44
N VAL A 25 -11.52 -5.12 11.57
CA VAL A 25 -12.49 -4.03 11.81
C VAL A 25 -11.84 -2.95 12.69
N GLN A 26 -12.05 -1.69 12.33
CA GLN A 26 -11.56 -0.52 13.07
C GLN A 26 -12.57 0.63 12.99
N GLY A 27 -13.47 0.68 13.99
CA GLY A 27 -14.57 1.64 14.02
C GLY A 27 -15.51 1.41 12.83
N LEU A 28 -15.80 2.47 12.06
CA LEU A 28 -16.69 2.41 10.90
C LEU A 28 -16.01 1.87 9.62
N ASN A 29 -14.78 1.37 9.71
CA ASN A 29 -14.02 0.85 8.58
C ASN A 29 -13.60 -0.60 8.85
N ALA A 30 -13.45 -1.38 7.78
CA ALA A 30 -12.86 -2.71 7.83
C ALA A 30 -11.81 -2.88 6.71
N THR A 31 -11.05 -3.97 6.72
CA THR A 31 -10.11 -4.29 5.64
C THR A 31 -10.03 -5.80 5.49
N LEU A 32 -10.15 -6.27 4.25
CA LEU A 32 -9.86 -7.68 3.95
C LEU A 32 -8.37 -7.93 4.15
N ARG A 33 -8.03 -9.05 4.79
CA ARG A 33 -6.62 -9.44 4.91
C ARG A 33 -6.00 -9.66 3.53
N ARG A 34 -4.67 -9.55 3.50
CA ARG A 34 -3.90 -9.72 2.27
C ARG A 34 -4.10 -11.16 1.76
N TRP A 35 -4.35 -11.29 0.47
CA TRP A 35 -4.49 -12.59 -0.22
C TRP A 35 -5.71 -13.41 0.17
N GLU A 36 -6.76 -12.77 0.67
CA GLU A 36 -8.00 -13.44 1.08
C GLU A 36 -9.23 -12.93 0.29
N PRO A 37 -10.26 -13.77 0.06
CA PRO A 37 -10.45 -15.11 0.62
C PRO A 37 -9.48 -16.15 0.05
N ALA A 38 -8.89 -16.97 0.91
CA ALA A 38 -8.01 -18.05 0.48
C ALA A 38 -8.87 -19.28 0.15
N VAL A 39 -8.93 -19.63 -1.14
CA VAL A 39 -9.71 -20.77 -1.67
C VAL A 39 -8.76 -21.69 -2.45
N PRO A 40 -8.74 -23.01 -2.16
CA PRO A 40 -8.02 -24.01 -2.94
C PRO A 40 -8.35 -23.95 -4.43
N LEU A 41 -7.37 -24.23 -5.30
CA LEU A 41 -7.50 -24.06 -6.76
C LEU A 41 -8.66 -24.88 -7.34
N ASP A 42 -8.80 -26.11 -6.89
CA ASP A 42 -9.85 -27.08 -7.24
C ASP A 42 -11.26 -26.66 -6.77
N LYS A 43 -11.35 -25.72 -5.82
CA LYS A 43 -12.63 -25.22 -5.29
C LYS A 43 -12.98 -23.80 -5.75
N ARG A 44 -12.15 -23.17 -6.60
CA ARG A 44 -12.35 -21.79 -7.07
C ARG A 44 -13.62 -21.58 -7.89
N GLU A 45 -14.09 -22.62 -8.58
CA GLU A 45 -15.32 -22.57 -9.39
C GLU A 45 -16.60 -22.78 -8.57
N ASN A 46 -16.49 -23.20 -7.31
CA ASN A 46 -17.64 -23.55 -6.47
C ASN A 46 -18.25 -22.35 -5.71
N ALA A 47 -18.02 -21.13 -6.18
CA ALA A 47 -18.48 -19.87 -5.57
C ALA A 47 -18.08 -19.65 -4.08
N VAL A 48 -17.20 -20.47 -3.50
CA VAL A 48 -16.81 -20.42 -2.08
C VAL A 48 -16.29 -19.03 -1.70
N GLY A 49 -15.42 -18.45 -2.53
CA GLY A 49 -14.88 -17.12 -2.28
C GLY A 49 -15.96 -16.03 -2.31
N GLU A 50 -16.97 -16.17 -3.16
CA GLU A 50 -18.07 -15.20 -3.27
C GLU A 50 -18.97 -15.27 -2.04
N LEU A 51 -19.29 -16.48 -1.58
CA LEU A 51 -20.07 -16.71 -0.36
C LEU A 51 -19.37 -16.10 0.86
N LEU A 52 -18.06 -16.37 1.03
CA LEU A 52 -17.27 -15.82 2.14
C LEU A 52 -17.30 -14.29 2.15
N ILE A 53 -17.06 -13.64 1.00
CA ILE A 53 -17.05 -12.17 0.92
C ILE A 53 -18.44 -11.60 1.19
N LYS A 54 -19.50 -12.14 0.57
CA LYS A 54 -20.87 -11.65 0.75
C LYS A 54 -21.33 -11.79 2.21
N HIS A 55 -21.06 -12.92 2.84
CA HIS A 55 -21.38 -13.12 4.25
C HIS A 55 -20.56 -12.18 5.16
N GLY A 56 -19.28 -11.98 4.86
CA GLY A 56 -18.46 -10.99 5.53
C GLY A 56 -19.02 -9.56 5.42
N ILE A 57 -19.44 -9.15 4.22
CA ILE A 57 -20.08 -7.83 4.00
C ILE A 57 -21.37 -7.70 4.80
N GLN A 58 -22.19 -8.75 4.86
CA GLN A 58 -23.42 -8.74 5.64
C GLN A 58 -23.14 -8.47 7.13
N LEU A 59 -22.24 -9.24 7.74
CA LEU A 59 -21.84 -9.07 9.15
C LEU A 59 -21.29 -7.66 9.43
N LEU A 60 -20.47 -7.14 8.51
CA LEU A 60 -19.94 -5.78 8.61
C LEU A 60 -21.03 -4.72 8.54
N SER A 61 -22.00 -4.89 7.63
CA SER A 61 -23.12 -3.96 7.47
C SER A 61 -24.03 -3.95 8.70
N GLU A 62 -24.32 -5.12 9.28
CA GLU A 62 -25.07 -5.24 10.54
C GLU A 62 -24.33 -4.56 11.71
N GLY A 63 -23.00 -4.59 11.69
CA GLY A 63 -22.14 -3.86 12.62
C GLY A 63 -21.94 -2.36 12.32
N GLY A 64 -22.58 -1.81 11.30
CA GLY A 64 -22.50 -0.39 10.94
C GLY A 64 -21.20 0.04 10.23
N VAL A 65 -20.41 -0.91 9.72
CA VAL A 65 -19.20 -0.62 8.93
C VAL A 65 -19.60 -0.06 7.56
N GLN A 66 -18.95 1.03 7.16
CA GLN A 66 -19.29 1.76 5.93
C GLN A 66 -18.34 1.51 4.77
N LYS A 67 -17.10 1.08 5.05
CA LYS A 67 -16.04 0.94 4.03
C LYS A 67 -15.18 -0.28 4.28
N ILE A 68 -14.86 -0.99 3.20
CA ILE A 68 -14.04 -2.20 3.18
C ILE A 68 -13.04 -2.16 2.01
N PRO A 69 -11.85 -1.55 2.18
CA PRO A 69 -10.75 -1.75 1.26
C PRO A 69 -10.27 -3.21 1.19
N SER A 70 -9.79 -3.59 0.02
CA SER A 70 -9.00 -4.81 -0.20
C SER A 70 -7.71 -4.44 -0.95
N ASN A 71 -6.57 -4.89 -0.42
CA ASN A 71 -5.26 -4.68 -1.03
C ASN A 71 -4.72 -6.02 -1.53
N LEU A 72 -4.72 -6.18 -2.85
CA LEU A 72 -4.21 -7.35 -3.54
C LEU A 72 -2.71 -7.19 -3.83
N ARG A 73 -1.91 -8.21 -3.51
CA ARG A 73 -0.48 -8.26 -3.83
C ARG A 73 -0.17 -9.64 -4.39
N PHE A 74 0.28 -9.76 -5.63
CA PHE A 74 0.58 -11.07 -6.20
C PHE A 74 1.95 -11.04 -6.88
N PRO A 75 2.64 -12.19 -7.00
CA PRO A 75 3.80 -12.29 -7.87
C PRO A 75 3.42 -11.81 -9.28
N TYR A 76 4.25 -10.96 -9.88
CA TYR A 76 4.00 -10.39 -11.21
C TYR A 76 3.79 -11.48 -12.28
N TYR A 77 4.48 -12.61 -12.12
CA TYR A 77 4.46 -13.76 -13.04
C TYR A 77 3.27 -14.72 -12.84
N SER A 78 2.30 -14.40 -11.97
CA SER A 78 1.07 -15.20 -11.78
C SER A 78 -0.19 -14.40 -12.15
N PRO A 79 -0.39 -14.05 -13.43
CA PRO A 79 -1.51 -13.23 -13.87
C PRO A 79 -2.87 -13.93 -13.71
N GLU A 80 -2.90 -15.26 -13.72
CA GLU A 80 -4.14 -16.04 -13.55
C GLU A 80 -4.71 -15.91 -12.14
N THR A 81 -3.85 -16.01 -11.13
CA THR A 81 -4.24 -15.83 -9.73
C THR A 81 -4.78 -14.42 -9.48
N SER A 82 -4.06 -13.39 -9.95
CA SER A 82 -4.50 -12.01 -9.78
C SER A 82 -5.83 -11.75 -10.50
N ARG A 83 -6.00 -12.28 -11.72
CA ARG A 83 -7.24 -12.18 -12.48
C ARG A 83 -8.43 -12.82 -11.77
N TRP A 84 -8.25 -14.00 -11.17
CA TRP A 84 -9.31 -14.65 -10.40
C TRP A 84 -9.77 -13.79 -9.22
N TYR A 85 -8.84 -13.28 -8.40
CA TYR A 85 -9.19 -12.41 -7.26
C TYR A 85 -9.85 -11.11 -7.69
N ILE A 86 -9.35 -10.45 -8.75
CA ILE A 86 -9.95 -9.22 -9.28
C ILE A 86 -11.39 -9.48 -9.73
N ASN A 87 -11.63 -10.57 -10.47
CA ASN A 87 -12.96 -10.94 -10.93
C ASN A 87 -13.89 -11.27 -9.76
N LEU A 88 -13.40 -11.98 -8.75
CA LEU A 88 -14.14 -12.29 -7.54
C LEU A 88 -14.58 -11.01 -6.79
N LEU A 89 -13.65 -10.08 -6.57
CA LEU A 89 -13.96 -8.80 -5.92
C LEU A 89 -14.98 -7.99 -6.72
N LYS A 90 -14.84 -7.93 -8.06
CA LYS A 90 -15.82 -7.26 -8.95
C LYS A 90 -17.21 -7.88 -8.85
N LYS A 91 -17.32 -9.23 -8.82
CA LYS A 91 -18.61 -9.93 -8.59
C LYS A 91 -19.23 -9.57 -7.25
N CYS A 92 -18.40 -9.26 -6.25
CA CYS A 92 -18.82 -8.79 -4.93
C CYS A 92 -18.96 -7.26 -4.84
N MET A 93 -19.12 -6.57 -5.98
CA MET A 93 -19.34 -5.11 -6.07
C MET A 93 -18.18 -4.22 -5.61
N PHE A 94 -16.97 -4.76 -5.44
CA PHE A 94 -15.80 -3.92 -5.21
C PHE A 94 -15.43 -3.17 -6.48
N GLN A 95 -15.08 -1.89 -6.31
CA GLN A 95 -14.61 -1.03 -7.39
C GLN A 95 -13.11 -0.76 -7.23
N LYS A 96 -12.39 -0.75 -8.35
CA LYS A 96 -10.97 -0.35 -8.36
C LYS A 96 -10.89 1.15 -8.04
N SER A 97 -10.27 1.47 -6.91
CA SER A 97 -10.15 2.86 -6.41
C SER A 97 -8.78 3.49 -6.66
N ARG A 98 -7.78 2.70 -7.11
CA ARG A 98 -6.39 3.13 -7.29
C ARG A 98 -5.74 2.46 -8.51
N PRO A 99 -4.73 3.07 -9.13
CA PRO A 99 -3.90 2.43 -10.16
C PRO A 99 -3.19 1.17 -9.63
N ASP A 100 -2.74 0.30 -10.55
CA ASP A 100 -1.95 -0.87 -10.18
C ASP A 100 -0.52 -0.43 -9.80
N ALA A 101 0.05 -1.07 -8.78
CA ALA A 101 1.40 -0.78 -8.30
C ALA A 101 2.30 -2.01 -8.45
N LEU A 102 3.58 -1.76 -8.74
CA LEU A 102 4.64 -2.77 -8.76
C LEU A 102 5.52 -2.59 -7.54
N MET A 103 5.92 -3.71 -6.95
CA MET A 103 6.92 -3.74 -5.89
C MET A 103 8.13 -4.51 -6.38
N PHE A 104 9.28 -3.83 -6.45
CA PHE A 104 10.55 -4.40 -6.84
C PHE A 104 11.34 -4.84 -5.59
N LEU A 105 12.04 -5.95 -5.71
CA LEU A 105 12.98 -6.44 -4.70
C LEU A 105 14.35 -6.51 -5.34
N ASN A 106 15.35 -5.97 -4.64
CA ASN A 106 16.73 -6.03 -5.07
C ASN A 106 17.57 -6.72 -3.98
N ASP A 107 18.49 -7.58 -4.40
CA ASP A 107 19.45 -8.21 -3.51
C ASP A 107 20.63 -7.26 -3.28
N LEU A 108 20.81 -6.83 -2.03
CA LEU A 108 21.87 -5.90 -1.64
C LEU A 108 23.22 -6.60 -1.40
N SER A 109 23.27 -7.93 -1.39
CA SER A 109 24.53 -8.68 -1.28
C SER A 109 25.38 -8.61 -2.56
N GLN A 110 24.76 -8.25 -3.68
CA GLN A 110 25.47 -8.03 -4.93
C GLN A 110 26.04 -6.61 -4.96
N GLU A 111 27.34 -6.49 -4.69
CA GLU A 111 28.06 -5.24 -4.88
C GLU A 111 27.92 -4.78 -6.33
N ARG A 112 27.48 -3.53 -6.49
CA ARG A 112 27.44 -2.87 -7.80
C ARG A 112 28.34 -1.66 -7.72
N GLU A 113 29.28 -1.57 -8.64
CA GLU A 113 30.04 -0.34 -8.83
C GLU A 113 29.05 0.79 -9.18
N LEU A 114 29.06 1.83 -8.35
CA LEU A 114 28.44 3.10 -8.71
C LEU A 114 29.23 3.67 -9.88
N GLN A 115 28.65 3.63 -11.08
CA GLN A 115 29.20 4.40 -12.20
C GLN A 115 29.25 5.87 -11.77
N GLN A 116 30.46 6.44 -11.77
CA GLN A 116 30.65 7.85 -11.45
C GLN A 116 29.81 8.70 -12.43
N GLN A 117 28.82 9.40 -11.87
CA GLN A 117 28.01 10.33 -12.64
C GLN A 117 28.82 11.58 -12.96
N THR A 118 28.67 12.08 -14.19
CA THR A 118 29.32 13.29 -14.74
C THR A 118 28.87 14.61 -14.12
N LEU A 119 27.81 14.60 -13.30
CA LEU A 119 27.27 15.78 -12.63
C LEU A 119 27.79 15.87 -11.19
N SER A 120 28.18 17.07 -10.77
CA SER A 120 28.59 17.40 -9.40
C SER A 120 27.40 17.37 -8.43
N ILE A 121 26.81 16.18 -8.22
CA ILE A 121 25.69 15.95 -7.32
C ILE A 121 26.24 15.80 -5.90
N LYS A 122 25.73 16.61 -4.98
CA LYS A 122 25.97 16.46 -3.54
C LYS A 122 24.78 15.77 -2.89
N ILE A 123 25.04 14.76 -2.07
CA ILE A 123 24.02 14.11 -1.25
C ILE A 123 24.12 14.65 0.17
N LEU A 124 23.07 15.31 0.63
CA LEU A 124 22.97 15.88 1.97
C LEU A 124 22.05 15.02 2.85
N GLY A 125 22.33 15.01 4.16
CA GLY A 125 21.51 14.33 5.15
C GLY A 125 20.32 15.16 5.63
N ARG A 126 19.47 14.55 6.47
CA ARG A 126 18.28 15.19 7.06
C ARG A 126 18.56 16.53 7.71
N ASP A 127 19.65 16.66 8.47
CA ASP A 127 19.89 17.79 9.37
C ASP A 127 20.04 19.13 8.63
N SER A 128 20.21 19.09 7.32
CA SER A 128 20.21 20.27 6.45
C SER A 128 18.80 20.76 6.05
N PHE A 129 17.73 20.04 6.43
CA PHE A 129 16.36 20.29 5.96
C PHE A 129 15.31 20.06 7.06
N SER A 130 14.31 20.93 7.07
CA SER A 130 13.11 20.81 7.90
C SER A 130 12.11 19.79 7.35
N LEU A 131 11.08 19.42 8.13
CA LEU A 131 10.02 18.55 7.60
C LEU A 131 9.16 19.26 6.55
N GLU A 132 9.04 20.57 6.69
CA GLU A 132 8.39 21.49 5.77
C GLU A 132 9.11 21.48 4.41
N ASP A 133 10.45 21.50 4.42
CA ASP A 133 11.26 21.34 3.20
C ASP A 133 10.95 20.01 2.50
N PHE A 134 10.90 18.89 3.25
CA PHE A 134 10.53 17.59 2.68
C PHE A 134 9.09 17.55 2.16
N ALA A 135 8.16 18.27 2.79
CA ALA A 135 6.78 18.39 2.29
C ALA A 135 6.75 19.17 0.97
N ASP A 136 7.48 20.28 0.88
CA ASP A 136 7.63 21.07 -0.34
C ASP A 136 8.31 20.27 -1.46
N PHE A 137 9.35 19.49 -1.14
CA PHE A 137 10.02 18.62 -2.11
C PHE A 137 9.05 17.58 -2.67
N THR A 138 8.24 16.97 -1.81
CA THR A 138 7.22 16.00 -2.22
C THR A 138 6.22 16.64 -3.18
N LYS A 139 5.66 17.79 -2.80
CA LYS A 139 4.69 18.51 -3.62
C LYS A 139 5.24 18.90 -4.98
N ARG A 140 6.47 19.39 -5.01
CA ARG A 140 7.12 19.76 -6.26
C ARG A 140 7.41 18.56 -7.16
N ALA A 141 7.75 17.41 -6.57
CA ALA A 141 8.07 16.21 -7.32
C ALA A 141 6.83 15.49 -7.88
N PHE A 142 5.68 15.59 -7.20
CA PHE A 142 4.51 14.74 -7.48
C PHE A 142 3.21 15.51 -7.77
N ALA A 143 3.20 16.83 -7.74
CA ALA A 143 1.99 17.61 -7.96
C ALA A 143 2.22 18.96 -8.66
N SER A 144 3.39 19.18 -9.26
CA SER A 144 3.75 20.47 -9.88
C SER A 144 3.19 20.65 -11.28
N THR A 145 3.05 19.59 -12.07
CA THR A 145 2.52 19.65 -13.43
C THR A 145 1.12 19.05 -13.53
N ALA A 146 0.42 19.30 -14.65
CA ALA A 146 -0.86 18.67 -14.94
C ALA A 146 -0.74 17.14 -15.04
N VAL A 147 0.39 16.65 -15.59
CA VAL A 147 0.68 15.21 -15.69
C VAL A 147 0.88 14.61 -14.31
N ASP A 148 1.65 15.28 -13.44
CA ASP A 148 1.86 14.76 -12.07
C ASP A 148 0.54 14.68 -11.31
N LYS A 149 -0.33 15.68 -11.46
CA LYS A 149 -1.66 15.66 -10.84
C LYS A 149 -2.52 14.54 -11.36
N ASP A 150 -2.57 14.31 -12.67
CA ASP A 150 -3.32 13.19 -13.25
C ASP A 150 -2.88 11.83 -12.68
N VAL A 151 -1.58 11.67 -12.39
CA VAL A 151 -1.02 10.43 -11.83
C VAL A 151 -1.18 10.33 -10.31
N HIS A 152 -1.07 11.44 -9.57
CA HIS A 152 -0.85 11.43 -8.11
C HIS A 152 -1.92 12.17 -7.29
N GLU A 153 -2.85 12.90 -7.90
CA GLU A 153 -3.82 13.74 -7.17
C GLU A 153 -4.67 12.93 -6.19
N TRP A 154 -4.96 11.68 -6.51
CA TRP A 154 -5.71 10.76 -5.65
C TRP A 154 -4.99 10.39 -4.34
N ASP A 155 -3.67 10.56 -4.23
CA ASP A 155 -2.90 10.25 -3.02
C ASP A 155 -2.60 11.52 -2.20
N PRO A 156 -3.34 11.76 -1.10
CA PRO A 156 -3.13 12.96 -0.27
C PRO A 156 -1.74 13.01 0.37
N CYS A 157 -1.02 11.90 0.46
CA CYS A 157 0.35 11.86 1.02
C CYS A 157 1.38 12.56 0.13
N VAL A 158 1.01 12.87 -1.11
CA VAL A 158 1.83 13.64 -2.06
C VAL A 158 1.07 14.81 -2.68
N SER A 159 -0.26 14.74 -2.76
CA SER A 159 -1.11 15.75 -3.40
C SER A 159 -1.69 16.80 -2.45
N ASN A 160 -1.62 16.63 -1.13
CA ASN A 160 -2.06 17.60 -0.12
C ASN A 160 -0.93 17.96 0.85
N TYR A 161 -0.67 19.25 1.08
CA TYR A 161 0.52 19.69 1.81
C TYR A 161 0.48 19.27 3.28
N ASP A 162 -0.63 19.52 3.97
CA ASP A 162 -0.80 19.20 5.38
C ASP A 162 -0.73 17.69 5.63
N HIS A 163 -1.34 16.89 4.74
CA HIS A 163 -1.22 15.44 4.80
C HIS A 163 0.21 14.96 4.54
N THR A 164 0.91 15.56 3.57
CA THR A 164 2.31 15.27 3.30
C THR A 164 3.17 15.53 4.53
N LEU A 165 3.06 16.72 5.12
CA LEU A 165 3.80 17.12 6.32
C LEU A 165 3.50 16.20 7.50
N ARG A 166 2.22 15.88 7.72
CA ARG A 166 1.80 14.91 8.73
C ARG A 166 2.44 13.54 8.50
N MET A 167 2.53 13.09 7.25
CA MET A 167 3.18 11.82 6.95
C MET A 167 4.68 11.85 7.20
N LYS A 168 5.38 12.95 6.89
CA LYS A 168 6.81 13.08 7.22
C LYS A 168 7.03 13.02 8.73
N LYS A 169 6.16 13.65 9.51
CA LYS A 169 6.17 13.55 10.98
C LYS A 169 5.96 12.12 11.47
N ILE A 170 4.97 11.41 10.93
CA ILE A 170 4.68 10.01 11.28
C ILE A 170 5.88 9.09 11.01
N ILE A 171 6.57 9.27 9.87
CA ILE A 171 7.77 8.48 9.52
C ILE A 171 8.91 8.81 10.49
N ARG A 172 9.19 10.10 10.72
CA ARG A 172 10.22 10.56 11.67
C ARG A 172 9.99 10.01 13.08
N ASP A 173 8.73 9.99 13.52
CA ASP A 173 8.34 9.52 14.85
C ASP A 173 8.32 7.98 14.95
N GLY A 174 8.74 7.26 13.91
CA GLY A 174 8.85 5.80 13.92
C GLY A 174 7.53 5.04 13.84
N ARG A 175 6.41 5.73 13.60
CA ARG A 175 5.06 5.13 13.69
C ARG A 175 4.70 4.24 12.49
N LEU A 176 5.50 4.27 11.43
CA LEU A 176 5.42 3.35 10.28
C LEU A 176 6.58 2.34 10.24
N GLY A 177 7.52 2.43 11.18
CA GLY A 177 8.79 1.73 11.14
C GLY A 177 9.95 2.66 11.51
N TYR A 178 11.10 2.09 11.86
CA TYR A 178 12.27 2.85 12.31
C TYR A 178 12.91 3.63 11.15
N SER A 179 13.01 4.95 11.28
CA SER A 179 13.50 5.85 10.23
C SER A 179 14.54 6.82 10.78
N PRO A 180 15.81 6.39 10.92
CA PRO A 180 16.88 7.24 11.43
C PRO A 180 17.26 8.32 10.40
N SER A 181 17.96 9.39 10.82
CA SER A 181 18.24 10.55 9.95
C SER A 181 19.05 10.20 8.72
N GLU A 182 19.84 9.12 8.77
CA GLU A 182 20.63 8.60 7.66
C GLU A 182 19.77 8.09 6.51
N PHE A 183 18.51 7.74 6.77
CA PHE A 183 17.56 7.25 5.76
C PHE A 183 16.86 8.38 5.01
N TRP A 184 17.20 9.62 5.34
CA TRP A 184 16.66 10.82 4.72
C TRP A 184 17.79 11.53 3.99
N LYS A 185 17.72 11.52 2.66
CA LYS A 185 18.75 12.09 1.79
C LYS A 185 18.14 13.07 0.81
N VAL A 186 18.87 14.13 0.51
CA VAL A 186 18.50 15.12 -0.52
C VAL A 186 19.66 15.24 -1.50
N ALA A 187 19.35 15.08 -2.78
CA ALA A 187 20.29 15.32 -3.87
C ALA A 187 20.26 16.78 -4.27
N VAL A 188 21.44 17.39 -4.40
CA VAL A 188 21.63 18.82 -4.66
C VAL A 188 22.57 19.02 -5.84
N ILE A 189 22.17 19.87 -6.79
CA ILE A 189 23.03 20.35 -7.90
C ILE A 189 23.10 21.87 -7.81
N ASN A 190 24.32 22.44 -7.81
CA ASN A 190 24.55 23.88 -7.74
C ASN A 190 23.78 24.57 -6.59
N GLY A 191 23.72 23.92 -5.42
CA GLY A 191 23.01 24.42 -4.23
C GLY A 191 21.48 24.26 -4.27
N LYS A 192 20.89 23.70 -5.34
CA LYS A 192 19.45 23.49 -5.47
C LYS A 192 19.06 22.02 -5.25
N PRO A 193 18.09 21.72 -4.38
CA PRO A 193 17.52 20.38 -4.25
C PRO A 193 16.85 19.94 -5.56
N ILE A 194 17.23 18.76 -6.05
CA ILE A 194 16.70 18.17 -7.28
C ILE A 194 15.94 16.86 -7.05
N GLY A 195 16.08 16.26 -5.86
CA GLY A 195 15.42 15.03 -5.51
C GLY A 195 15.69 14.67 -4.06
N TYR A 196 14.88 13.78 -3.50
CA TYR A 196 15.07 13.32 -2.14
C TYR A 196 14.62 11.87 -1.99
N LEU A 197 15.11 11.23 -0.95
CA LEU A 197 14.76 9.88 -0.53
C LEU A 197 14.39 9.91 0.95
N ILE A 198 13.31 9.22 1.31
CA ILE A 198 12.97 8.90 2.69
C ILE A 198 12.74 7.39 2.75
N SER A 199 13.34 6.73 3.72
CA SER A 199 13.18 5.29 3.93
C SER A 199 12.97 4.96 5.40
N PHE A 200 12.44 3.78 5.69
CA PHE A 200 12.25 3.25 7.03
C PHE A 200 12.32 1.73 7.01
N ILE A 201 12.67 1.14 8.16
CA ILE A 201 12.61 -0.31 8.39
C ILE A 201 11.21 -0.61 8.92
N PRO A 202 10.34 -1.29 8.15
CA PRO A 202 8.96 -1.59 8.54
C PRO A 202 8.86 -2.57 9.71
#